data_AF-A0A1I0RYB1-F1
#
_entry.id   AF-A0A1I0RYB1-F1
#
_cell.length_a   1.000
_cell.length_b   1.000
_cell.length_c   1.000
_cell.angle_alpha   90.00
_cell.angle_beta   90.00
_cell.angle_gamma   90.00
#
_symmetry.space_group_name_H-M   'P 1'
#
loop_
_entity.id
_entity.type
_entity.pdbx_description
1 polymer ?
#
loop_
_entity_poly.entity_id
_entity_poly.type
_entity_poly.pdbx_seq_one_letter_code
_entity_poly.pdbx_strand_id
1 'polypeptide(L)'
;MSKARIFGLISVVIVIISAFLPWLTVESKHIMFTGLNTAGSRFGEPGKLNIIMAVLTGILFLVPGKVAPRFTLFTAAFMAVWAFRNFLLFSRCEMGECPDRGMGLYLSLIAAIAAFICVLFNNGEKKD
;
A
#
# COMPACT_ATOMS: atom_id res chain seq x y z
N MET A 1 14.27 4.43 19.39
CA MET A 1 13.23 4.78 18.38
C MET A 1 11.86 4.65 19.03
N SER A 2 10.93 5.56 18.77
CA SER A 2 9.53 5.38 19.22
C SER A 2 8.97 4.08 18.62
N LYS A 3 8.23 3.30 19.40
CA LYS A 3 7.64 2.02 18.97
C LYS A 3 6.82 2.22 17.70
N ALA A 4 6.11 3.35 17.58
CA ALA A 4 5.31 3.70 16.41
C ALA A 4 6.13 3.84 15.12
N ARG A 5 7.40 4.28 15.18
CA ARG A 5 8.27 4.36 13.99
C ARG A 5 8.66 2.99 13.48
N ILE A 6 8.97 2.06 14.38
CA ILE A 6 9.34 0.70 14.02
C ILE A 6 8.15 0.02 13.35
N PHE A 7 6.97 0.11 13.96
CA PHE A 7 5.74 -0.43 13.37
C PHE A 7 5.41 0.22 12.02
N GLY A 8 5.56 1.55 11.90
CA GLY A 8 5.36 2.25 10.62
C GLY A 8 6.31 1.77 9.53
N LEU A 9 7.60 1.57 9.84
CA LEU A 9 8.58 1.08 8.88
C LEU A 9 8.27 -0.36 8.45
N ILE A 10 7.87 -1.22 9.40
CA ILE A 10 7.44 -2.59 9.10
C ILE A 10 6.22 -2.59 8.18
N SER A 11 5.23 -1.75 8.45
CA SER A 11 4.03 -1.63 7.59
C SER A 11 4.39 -1.20 6.17
N VAL A 12 5.32 -0.26 5.99
CA VAL A 12 5.83 0.16 4.67
C VAL A 12 6.47 -1.01 3.93
N VAL A 13 7.27 -1.83 4.59
CA VAL A 13 7.89 -3.03 3.99
C VAL A 13 6.83 -4.04 3.58
N ILE A 14 5.80 -4.25 4.41
CA ILE A 14 4.69 -5.15 4.08
C ILE A 14 3.92 -4.66 2.84
N VAL A 15 3.71 -3.35 2.67
CA VAL A 15 3.09 -2.80 1.45
C VAL A 15 3.92 -3.15 0.21
N ILE A 16 5.25 -3.06 0.28
CA ILE A 16 6.14 -3.40 -0.84
C ILE A 16 6.04 -4.89 -1.15
N ILE A 17 6.17 -5.76 -0.14
CA ILE A 17 6.06 -7.21 -0.31
C ILE A 17 4.70 -7.59 -0.90
N SER A 18 3.62 -6.97 -0.41
CA SER A 18 2.26 -7.24 -0.89
C SER A 18 2.10 -7.02 -2.39
N ALA A 19 2.85 -6.08 -3.00
CA ALA A 19 2.77 -5.80 -4.43
C ALA A 19 3.29 -6.94 -5.32
N PHE A 20 4.14 -7.83 -4.77
CA PHE A 20 4.64 -9.03 -5.45
C PHE A 20 3.74 -10.25 -5.25
N LEU A 21 2.84 -10.21 -4.26
CA LEU A 21 1.89 -11.30 -4.01
C LEU A 21 0.74 -11.27 -5.02
N PRO A 22 0.04 -12.41 -5.21
CA PRO A 22 -1.17 -12.45 -6.01
C PRO A 22 -2.24 -11.56 -5.37
N TRP A 23 -2.67 -10.55 -6.13
CA TRP A 23 -3.77 -9.67 -5.75
C TRP A 23 -5.10 -10.24 -6.22
N LEU A 24 -5.07 -10.96 -7.33
CA LEU A 24 -6.26 -11.41 -7.99
C LEU A 24 -5.97 -12.65 -8.84
N THR A 25 -6.83 -13.64 -8.75
CA THR A 25 -6.79 -14.84 -9.58
C THR A 25 -8.08 -14.92 -10.38
N VAL A 26 -7.94 -15.10 -11.69
CA VAL A 26 -9.08 -15.30 -12.60
C VAL A 26 -9.09 -16.77 -12.99
N GLU A 27 -9.99 -17.54 -12.37
CA GLU A 27 -10.11 -18.99 -12.58
C GLU A 27 -10.33 -19.37 -14.05
N SER A 28 -11.16 -18.61 -14.77
CA SER A 28 -11.51 -18.87 -16.18
C SER A 28 -10.35 -18.78 -17.16
N LYS A 29 -9.33 -17.97 -16.84
CA LYS A 29 -8.16 -17.72 -17.69
C LYS A 29 -6.87 -18.29 -17.11
N HIS A 30 -6.92 -18.90 -15.92
CA HIS A 30 -5.76 -19.36 -15.16
C HIS A 30 -4.61 -18.33 -15.08
N ILE A 31 -4.97 -17.04 -15.03
CA ILE A 31 -4.01 -15.94 -14.91
C ILE A 31 -4.00 -15.40 -13.50
N MET A 32 -2.80 -15.30 -12.94
CA MET A 32 -2.55 -14.67 -11.65
C MET A 32 -2.06 -13.25 -11.89
N PHE A 33 -2.78 -12.28 -11.35
CA PHE A 33 -2.39 -10.90 -11.38
C PHE A 33 -1.74 -10.50 -10.06
N THR A 34 -0.57 -9.90 -10.15
CA THR A 34 0.12 -9.28 -9.02
C THR A 34 -0.08 -7.77 -9.09
N GLY A 35 0.26 -7.05 -8.02
CA GLY A 35 0.25 -5.58 -8.06
C GLY A 35 1.19 -5.01 -9.14
N LEU A 36 2.23 -5.75 -9.52
CA LEU A 36 3.22 -5.34 -10.51
C LEU A 36 2.91 -5.80 -11.93
N ASN A 37 2.32 -6.98 -12.10
CA ASN A 37 2.09 -7.56 -13.41
C ASN A 37 0.61 -7.90 -13.58
N THR A 38 -0.04 -7.13 -14.44
CA THR A 38 -1.45 -7.27 -14.82
C THR A 38 -1.60 -7.58 -16.31
N ALA A 39 -0.67 -8.37 -16.87
CA ALA A 39 -0.55 -8.66 -18.30
C ALA A 39 -1.89 -9.06 -18.95
N GLY A 40 -2.31 -8.30 -19.97
CA GLY A 40 -3.55 -8.55 -20.71
C GLY A 40 -4.80 -7.87 -20.15
N SER A 41 -4.68 -7.06 -19.09
CA SER A 41 -5.77 -6.25 -18.55
C SER A 41 -5.56 -4.75 -18.78
N ARG A 42 -6.64 -3.96 -18.71
CA ARG A 42 -6.58 -2.49 -18.76
C ARG A 42 -6.28 -1.85 -17.39
N PHE A 43 -5.94 -2.65 -16.37
CA PHE A 43 -5.71 -2.17 -15.01
C PHE A 43 -4.35 -1.46 -14.83
N GLY A 44 -3.41 -1.65 -15.75
CA GLY A 44 -2.04 -1.11 -15.63
C GLY A 44 -1.29 -1.74 -14.45
N GLU A 45 -0.20 -1.14 -13.99
CA GLU A 45 0.66 -1.70 -12.94
C GLU A 45 0.50 -0.93 -11.60
N PRO A 46 -0.65 -1.04 -10.92
CA PRO A 46 -1.01 -0.17 -9.80
C PRO A 46 -0.10 -0.31 -8.57
N GLY A 47 0.55 -1.47 -8.42
CA GLY A 47 1.50 -1.76 -7.36
C GLY A 47 2.78 -0.93 -7.46
N LYS A 48 3.19 -0.49 -8.66
CA LYS A 48 4.39 0.35 -8.83
C LYS A 48 4.26 1.68 -8.09
N LEU A 49 3.11 2.34 -8.19
CA LEU A 49 2.89 3.60 -7.48
C LEU A 49 2.85 3.38 -5.96
N ASN A 50 2.27 2.27 -5.51
CA ASN A 50 2.23 1.93 -4.09
C ASN A 50 3.64 1.70 -3.52
N ILE A 51 4.51 1.03 -4.28
CA ILE A 51 5.93 0.85 -3.91
C ILE A 51 6.66 2.19 -3.86
N ILE A 52 6.49 3.07 -4.85
CA ILE A 52 7.13 4.38 -4.86
C ILE A 52 6.73 5.19 -3.62
N MET A 53 5.43 5.22 -3.30
CA MET A 53 4.90 5.93 -2.14
C MET A 53 5.36 5.29 -0.82
N ALA A 54 5.46 3.96 -0.76
CA ALA A 54 6.00 3.24 0.38
C ALA A 54 7.48 3.59 0.62
N VAL A 55 8.32 3.54 -0.41
CA VAL A 55 9.74 3.92 -0.32
C VAL A 55 9.90 5.38 0.11
N LEU A 56 9.13 6.29 -0.48
CA LEU A 56 9.15 7.71 -0.14
C LEU A 56 8.77 7.94 1.33
N THR A 57 7.69 7.30 1.79
CA THR A 57 7.23 7.35 3.19
C THR A 57 8.28 6.77 4.14
N GLY A 58 8.93 5.66 3.77
CA GLY A 58 10.02 5.04 4.52
C GLY A 58 11.20 5.99 4.69
N ILE A 59 11.67 6.63 3.61
CA ILE A 59 12.76 7.62 3.67
C ILE A 59 12.37 8.79 4.58
N LEU A 60 11.16 9.33 4.40
CA LEU A 60 10.62 10.43 5.21
C LEU A 60 10.50 10.10 6.71
N PHE A 61 10.35 8.83 7.08
CA PHE A 61 10.41 8.38 8.48
C PHE A 61 11.80 8.47 9.10
N LEU A 62 12.87 8.34 8.31
CA LEU A 62 14.25 8.41 8.77
C LEU A 62 14.79 9.85 8.80
N VAL A 63 14.26 10.76 7.98
CA VAL A 63 14.74 12.14 7.89
C VAL A 63 14.33 12.97 9.12
N PRO A 64 15.29 13.55 9.87
CA PRO A 64 14.97 14.48 10.95
C PRO A 64 14.66 15.89 10.40
N GLY A 65 13.54 16.48 10.81
CA GLY A 65 13.19 17.87 10.47
C GLY A 65 11.77 18.27 10.86
N LYS A 66 11.45 19.56 10.82
CA LYS A 66 10.08 20.08 11.09
C LYS A 66 9.11 19.86 9.93
N VAL A 67 9.66 19.62 8.74
CA VAL A 67 8.91 19.48 7.48
C VAL A 67 8.63 18.01 7.16
N ALA A 68 9.53 17.11 7.55
CA ALA A 68 9.38 15.67 7.35
C ALA A 68 8.04 15.11 7.89
N PRO A 69 7.61 15.41 9.14
CA PRO A 69 6.33 14.91 9.69
C PRO A 69 5.11 15.23 8.82
N ARG A 70 5.08 16.42 8.20
CA ARG A 70 3.96 16.87 7.35
C ARG A 70 3.92 16.10 6.03
N PHE A 71 5.09 15.90 5.42
CA PHE A 71 5.19 15.13 4.18
C PHE A 71 4.98 13.64 4.42
N THR A 72 5.49 13.06 5.52
CA THR A 72 5.22 11.65 5.88
C THR A 72 3.73 11.39 6.05
N LEU A 73 2.99 12.32 6.68
CA LEU A 73 1.54 12.21 6.81
C LEU A 73 0.85 12.22 5.45
N PHE A 74 1.24 13.15 4.57
CA PHE A 74 0.70 13.24 3.22
C PHE A 74 0.97 11.98 2.41
N THR A 75 2.21 11.49 2.37
CA THR A 75 2.58 10.31 1.58
C THR A 75 1.92 9.04 2.11
N ALA A 76 1.81 8.89 3.44
CA ALA A 76 1.12 7.75 4.03
C ALA A 76 -0.39 7.79 3.80
N ALA A 77 -1.02 8.97 3.87
CA ALA A 77 -2.44 9.14 3.53
C ALA A 77 -2.71 8.81 2.06
N PHE A 78 -1.86 9.33 1.16
CA PHE A 78 -1.97 9.06 -0.27
C PHE A 78 -1.78 7.56 -0.57
N MET A 79 -0.81 6.90 0.07
CA MET A 79 -0.60 5.45 -0.03
C MET A 79 -1.84 4.66 0.41
N ALA A 80 -2.46 5.03 1.54
CA ALA A 80 -3.68 4.38 2.03
C ALA A 80 -4.87 4.56 1.06
N VAL A 81 -5.10 5.78 0.57
CA VAL A 81 -6.17 6.07 -0.40
C VAL A 81 -5.92 5.35 -1.73
N TRP A 82 -4.67 5.27 -2.19
CA TRP A 82 -4.32 4.53 -3.40
C TRP A 82 -4.54 3.02 -3.24
N ALA A 83 -4.13 2.44 -2.11
CA ALA A 83 -4.41 1.04 -1.79
C ALA A 83 -5.93 0.77 -1.74
N PHE A 84 -6.71 1.68 -1.16
CA PHE A 84 -8.16 1.59 -1.13
C PHE A 84 -8.79 1.68 -2.52
N ARG A 85 -8.33 2.60 -3.37
CA ARG A 85 -8.72 2.66 -4.79
C ARG A 85 -8.45 1.32 -5.48
N ASN A 86 -7.27 0.74 -5.29
CA ASN A 86 -6.92 -0.54 -5.90
C ASN A 86 -7.83 -1.66 -5.42
N PHE A 87 -8.11 -1.72 -4.11
CA PHE A 87 -9.07 -2.67 -3.56
C PHE A 87 -10.44 -2.57 -4.25
N LEU A 88 -10.98 -1.35 -4.42
CA LEU A 88 -12.25 -1.11 -5.10
C LEU A 88 -12.23 -1.37 -6.61
N LEU A 89 -11.06 -1.31 -7.25
CA LEU A 89 -10.91 -1.58 -8.68
C LEU A 89 -10.89 -3.10 -8.92
N PHE A 90 -10.12 -3.83 -8.12
CA PHE A 90 -9.97 -5.28 -8.19
C PHE A 90 -11.16 -6.05 -7.58
N SER A 91 -12.05 -5.38 -6.84
CA SER A 91 -13.29 -5.99 -6.32
C SER A 91 -14.46 -5.99 -7.31
N ARG A 92 -14.28 -5.40 -8.50
CA ARG A 92 -15.34 -5.32 -9.52
C ARG A 92 -15.38 -6.59 -10.35
N CYS A 93 -16.58 -7.04 -10.69
CA CYS A 93 -16.75 -8.10 -11.67
C CYS A 93 -16.78 -7.49 -13.07
N GLU A 94 -16.00 -8.03 -14.00
CA GLU A 94 -16.00 -7.61 -15.40
C GLU A 94 -16.58 -8.73 -16.26
N MET A 95 -17.49 -8.37 -17.18
CA MET A 95 -18.12 -9.32 -18.12
C MET A 95 -18.78 -10.55 -17.47
N GLY A 96 -19.32 -10.41 -16.25
CA GLY A 96 -20.01 -11.49 -15.55
C GLY A 96 -19.10 -12.45 -14.78
N GLU A 97 -17.78 -12.26 -14.82
CA GLU A 97 -16.84 -13.01 -14.01
C GLU A 97 -16.35 -12.18 -12.82
N CYS A 98 -16.59 -12.71 -11.62
CA CYS A 98 -16.09 -12.11 -10.39
C CYS A 98 -14.73 -12.71 -10.07
N PRO A 99 -13.68 -11.89 -10.02
CA PRO A 99 -12.35 -12.40 -9.76
C PRO A 99 -12.17 -12.79 -8.28
N ASP A 100 -11.35 -13.79 -8.02
CA ASP A 100 -11.05 -14.20 -6.65
C ASP A 100 -9.94 -13.31 -6.07
N ARG A 101 -10.17 -12.82 -4.85
CA ARG A 101 -9.35 -11.78 -4.23
C ARG A 101 -8.19 -12.43 -3.49
N GLY A 102 -7.00 -12.26 -4.05
CA GLY A 102 -5.77 -12.77 -3.45
C GLY A 102 -5.41 -12.07 -2.14
N MET A 103 -4.67 -12.77 -1.30
CA MET A 103 -4.21 -12.25 0.00
C MET A 103 -3.36 -10.97 -0.14
N GLY A 104 -2.63 -10.81 -1.25
CA GLY A 104 -1.78 -9.64 -1.48
C GLY A 104 -2.57 -8.32 -1.50
N LEU A 105 -3.81 -8.35 -2.00
CA LEU A 105 -4.67 -7.16 -2.08
C LEU A 105 -5.12 -6.70 -0.67
N TYR A 106 -5.54 -7.65 0.17
CA TYR A 106 -5.91 -7.37 1.56
C TYR A 106 -4.71 -6.90 2.39
N LEU A 107 -3.56 -7.56 2.23
CA LEU A 107 -2.30 -7.15 2.87
C LEU A 107 -1.91 -5.74 2.47
N SER A 108 -1.99 -5.38 1.19
CA SER A 108 -1.69 -4.03 0.71
C SER A 108 -2.53 -2.96 1.40
N LEU A 109 -3.84 -3.20 1.51
CA LEU A 109 -4.77 -2.26 2.13
C LEU A 109 -4.55 -2.14 3.64
N ILE A 110 -4.51 -3.26 4.35
CA ILE A 110 -4.34 -3.29 5.81
C ILE A 110 -3.00 -2.68 6.20
N ALA A 111 -1.92 -3.01 5.49
CA ALA A 111 -0.60 -2.46 5.77
C ALA A 111 -0.52 -0.95 5.47
N ALA A 112 -1.17 -0.46 4.42
CA ALA A 112 -1.20 0.97 4.12
C ALA A 112 -1.98 1.77 5.18
N ILE A 113 -3.11 1.25 5.65
CA ILE A 113 -3.89 1.85 6.75
C ILE A 113 -3.07 1.82 8.06
N ALA A 114 -2.43 0.70 8.37
CA ALA A 114 -1.58 0.56 9.55
C ALA A 114 -0.40 1.55 9.52
N ALA A 115 0.25 1.72 8.36
CA ALA A 115 1.30 2.72 8.18
C ALA A 115 0.79 4.14 8.45
N PHE A 116 -0.39 4.49 7.92
CA PHE A 116 -1.01 5.79 8.17
C PHE A 116 -1.32 6.04 9.65
N ILE A 117 -1.89 5.05 10.34
CA ILE A 117 -2.17 5.13 11.79
C ILE A 117 -0.86 5.31 12.57
N CYS A 118 0.21 4.58 12.21
CA CYS A 118 1.52 4.73 12.86
C CYS A 118 2.11 6.14 12.65
N VAL A 119 1.92 6.75 11.48
CA VAL A 119 2.35 8.12 11.22
C VAL A 119 1.59 9.13 12.08
N LEU A 120 0.27 8.97 12.23
CA LEU A 120 -0.54 9.82 13.09
C LEU A 120 -0.03 9.81 14.54
N PHE A 121 0.25 8.63 15.10
CA PHE A 121 0.76 8.52 16.47
C PHE A 121 2.21 9.02 16.60
N ASN A 122 3.07 8.76 15.62
CA ASN A 122 4.46 9.24 15.65
C ASN A 122 4.57 10.77 15.51
N ASN A 123 3.64 11.42 14.81
CA ASN A 123 3.60 12.88 14.71
C ASN A 123 2.98 13.56 15.95
N GLY A 124 2.20 12.82 16.74
CA GLY A 124 1.63 13.30 18.00
C GLY A 124 2.65 13.41 19.14
N GLU A 125 3.74 12.62 19.10
CA GLU A 125 4.89 12.78 19.99
C GLU A 125 5.70 14.02 19.56
N LYS A 126 5.28 15.20 20.04
CA LYS A 126 6.06 16.43 19.92
C LYS A 126 7.49 16.19 20.42
N LYS A 127 8.46 16.34 19.52
CA LYS A 127 9.84 16.68 19.90
C LYS A 127 9.82 18.17 20.29
N ASP A 128 9.48 18.44 21.54
CA ASP A 128 9.89 19.70 22.18
C ASP A 128 11.39 19.63 22.52
#